data_AF-X0X1G2-F1
#
_entry.id   AF-X0X1G2-F1
#
_cell.length_a   1.000
_cell.length_b   1.000
_cell.length_c   1.000
_cell.angle_alpha   90.00
_cell.angle_beta   90.00
_cell.angle_gamma   90.00
#
_symmetry.space_group_name_H-M   'P 1'
#
loop_
_entity.id
_entity.type
_entity.pdbx_description
1 polymer ?
#
loop_
_entity_poly.entity_id
_entity_poly.type
_entity_poly.pdbx_seq_one_letter_code
_entity_poly.pdbx_strand_id
1 'polypeptide(L)'
;MLGMVSFYSPQEHTIVQGEIGPFCDHLVEHDPKRRGKLFVVRYNKLGVFCICEWLAKPYDVFVDVLNLGKSLGNFGFMKAQELRRRLFNPLSAEATRRAVSNADSDYHHNLQDEDIEETERQERVAIGE
;
A
#
# COMPACT_ATOMS: atom_id res chain seq x y z
N MET A 1 -1.57 -3.54 5.77
CA MET A 1 -3.03 -3.69 5.58
C MET A 1 -3.34 -3.84 4.09
N LEU A 2 -3.95 -4.96 3.70
CA LEU A 2 -4.31 -5.31 2.31
C LEU A 2 -5.71 -5.92 2.32
N GLY A 3 -6.54 -5.61 1.34
CA GLY A 3 -7.92 -6.12 1.28
C GLY A 3 -8.87 -5.50 2.31
N MET A 4 -8.48 -4.40 2.95
CA MET A 4 -9.38 -3.63 3.81
C MET A 4 -10.39 -2.89 2.96
N VAL A 5 -11.67 -3.00 3.34
CA VAL A 5 -12.76 -2.25 2.73
C VAL A 5 -13.02 -1.00 3.58
N SER A 6 -12.96 0.16 2.96
CA SER A 6 -13.02 1.46 3.64
C SER A 6 -14.05 2.37 2.99
N PHE A 7 -14.71 3.19 3.81
CA PHE A 7 -15.51 4.31 3.32
C PHE A 7 -14.60 5.51 3.07
N TYR A 8 -14.71 6.13 1.91
CA TYR A 8 -13.97 7.33 1.61
C TYR A 8 -14.46 8.50 2.47
N SER A 9 -13.49 9.21 3.03
CA SER A 9 -13.69 10.44 3.81
C SER A 9 -12.49 11.35 3.56
N PRO A 10 -12.69 12.60 3.09
CA PRO A 10 -11.59 13.54 2.86
C PRO A 10 -10.73 13.83 4.10
N GLN A 11 -11.29 13.64 5.31
CA GLN A 11 -10.58 13.83 6.57
C GLN A 11 -9.54 12.74 6.79
N GLU A 12 -9.85 11.50 6.38
CA GLU A 12 -9.01 10.33 6.57
C GLU A 12 -8.18 10.00 5.33
N HIS A 13 -8.62 10.44 4.16
CA HIS A 13 -8.12 9.99 2.86
C HIS A 13 -7.89 11.18 1.92
N THR A 14 -6.70 11.24 1.34
CA THR A 14 -6.40 12.16 0.23
C THR A 14 -6.19 11.36 -1.04
N ILE A 15 -6.99 11.61 -2.08
CA ILE A 15 -6.76 11.01 -3.40
C ILE A 15 -5.58 11.72 -4.06
N VAL A 16 -4.59 10.94 -4.45
CA VAL A 16 -3.36 11.44 -5.07
C VAL A 16 -3.52 11.36 -6.58
N GLN A 17 -3.43 12.51 -7.24
CA GLN A 17 -3.35 12.59 -8.70
C GLN A 17 -1.89 12.46 -9.13
N GLY A 18 -1.66 11.77 -10.25
CA GLY A 18 -0.32 11.53 -10.78
C GLY A 18 -0.29 10.36 -11.76
N GLU A 19 0.89 9.99 -12.22
CA GLU A 19 1.09 9.04 -13.33
C GLU A 19 0.78 7.57 -12.97
N ILE A 20 0.76 7.22 -11.68
CA ILE A 20 0.43 5.86 -11.23
C ILE A 20 -1.03 5.52 -11.53
N GLY A 21 -1.95 6.49 -11.44
CA GLY A 21 -3.37 6.30 -11.80
C GLY A 21 -3.55 5.88 -13.27
N PRO A 22 -3.09 6.69 -14.24
CA PRO A 22 -3.08 6.34 -15.66
C PRO A 22 -2.36 5.02 -15.96
N PHE A 23 -1.24 4.73 -15.29
CA PHE A 23 -0.57 3.43 -15.42
C PHE A 23 -1.48 2.27 -15.00
N CYS A 24 -2.18 2.41 -13.87
CA CYS A 24 -3.14 1.40 -13.40
C CYS A 24 -4.30 1.22 -14.37
N ASP A 25 -4.80 2.30 -14.97
CA ASP A 25 -5.86 2.23 -15.99
C ASP A 25 -5.40 1.50 -17.25
N HIS A 26 -4.15 1.69 -17.69
CA HIS A 26 -3.59 0.95 -18.81
C HIS A 26 -3.45 -0.55 -18.50
N LEU A 27 -3.08 -0.93 -17.27
CA LEU A 27 -3.02 -2.34 -16.86
C LEU A 27 -4.36 -3.06 -16.99
N VAL A 28 -5.48 -2.36 -16.81
CA VAL A 28 -6.85 -2.92 -16.87
C VAL A 28 -7.61 -2.48 -18.12
N GLU A 29 -6.92 -2.06 -19.18
CA GLU A 29 -7.57 -1.49 -20.38
C GLU A 29 -8.54 -2.47 -21.07
N HIS A 30 -8.28 -3.77 -20.95
CA HIS A 30 -9.15 -4.84 -21.46
C HIS A 30 -10.22 -5.30 -20.48
N ASP A 31 -10.27 -4.75 -19.25
CA ASP A 31 -11.30 -5.01 -18.26
C ASP A 31 -12.21 -3.77 -18.09
N PRO A 32 -13.33 -3.70 -18.85
CA PRO A 32 -14.23 -2.56 -18.81
C PRO A 32 -14.92 -2.39 -17.45
N LYS A 33 -14.94 -3.41 -16.58
CA LYS A 33 -15.55 -3.31 -15.24
C LYS A 33 -14.65 -2.57 -14.26
N ARG A 34 -13.34 -2.51 -14.53
CA ARG A 34 -12.32 -1.93 -13.63
C ARG A 34 -11.71 -0.63 -14.14
N ARG A 35 -11.83 -0.34 -15.43
CA ARG A 35 -11.32 0.90 -16.03
C ARG A 35 -11.83 2.13 -15.27
N GLY A 36 -10.91 3.02 -14.86
CA GLY A 36 -11.22 4.24 -14.12
C GLY A 36 -11.61 4.03 -12.66
N LYS A 37 -11.53 2.80 -12.14
CA LYS A 37 -11.81 2.49 -10.72
C LYS A 37 -10.57 2.41 -9.86
N LEU A 38 -9.39 2.28 -10.46
CA LEU A 38 -8.12 2.21 -9.74
C LEU A 38 -7.60 3.62 -9.47
N PHE A 39 -7.17 3.86 -8.24
CA PHE A 39 -6.66 5.17 -7.82
C PHE A 39 -5.64 5.02 -6.70
N VAL A 40 -4.86 6.08 -6.48
CA VAL A 40 -3.93 6.15 -5.36
C VAL A 40 -4.54 6.98 -4.24
N VAL A 41 -4.50 6.46 -3.03
CA VAL A 41 -4.94 7.15 -1.82
C VAL A 41 -3.78 7.28 -0.84
N ARG A 42 -3.69 8.42 -0.16
CA ARG A 42 -2.89 8.60 1.04
C ARG A 42 -3.81 8.51 2.25
N TYR A 43 -3.54 7.58 3.15
CA TYR A 43 -4.17 7.53 4.47
C TYR A 43 -3.56 8.65 5.33
N ASN A 44 -4.33 9.70 5.61
CA ASN A 44 -3.82 10.95 6.18
C ASN A 44 -3.15 10.75 7.54
N LYS A 45 -3.78 9.98 8.42
CA LYS A 45 -3.26 9.68 9.77
C LYS A 45 -1.98 8.84 9.73
N LEU A 46 -1.92 7.87 8.82
CA LEU A 46 -0.80 6.95 8.73
C LEU A 46 0.32 7.47 7.82
N GLY A 47 0.06 8.45 6.96
CA GLY A 47 0.99 8.91 5.94
C GLY A 47 1.39 7.82 4.92
N VAL A 48 0.58 6.78 4.76
CA VAL A 48 0.84 5.64 3.88
C VAL A 48 0.05 5.78 2.59
N PHE A 49 0.68 5.42 1.48
CA PHE A 49 0.08 5.39 0.15
C PHE A 49 -0.36 3.99 -0.22
N CYS A 50 -1.56 3.87 -0.78
CA CYS A 50 -2.13 2.62 -1.27
C CYS A 50 -2.72 2.82 -2.66
N ILE A 51 -2.59 1.80 -3.52
CA ILE A 51 -3.40 1.65 -4.72
C ILE A 51 -4.68 0.93 -4.29
N CYS A 52 -5.82 1.52 -4.64
CA CYS A 52 -7.15 1.08 -4.23
C CYS A 52 -8.07 0.95 -5.44
N GLU A 53 -9.14 0.18 -5.27
CA GLU A 53 -10.20 0.00 -6.28
C GLU A 53 -11.55 0.45 -5.70
N TRP A 54 -12.28 1.30 -6.42
CA TRP A 54 -13.67 1.63 -6.08
C TRP A 54 -14.57 0.39 -6.26
N LEU A 55 -15.31 0.01 -5.21
CA LEU A 55 -16.24 -1.13 -5.30
C LEU A 55 -17.58 -0.75 -5.94
N ALA A 56 -18.00 0.51 -5.78
CA ALA A 56 -19.25 1.05 -6.31
C ALA A 56 -18.98 2.29 -7.17
N LYS A 57 -19.47 3.46 -6.74
CA LYS A 57 -19.21 4.76 -7.36
C LYS A 57 -17.92 5.39 -6.80
N PRO A 58 -17.25 6.27 -7.55
CA PRO A 58 -16.14 7.06 -7.02
C PRO A 58 -16.53 7.81 -5.75
N TYR A 59 -15.58 7.95 -4.82
CA TYR A 59 -15.76 8.66 -3.53
C TYR A 59 -16.75 7.99 -2.55
N ASP A 60 -17.00 6.70 -2.71
CA ASP A 60 -17.87 5.91 -1.83
C ASP A 60 -17.03 4.85 -1.09
N VAL A 61 -17.25 3.58 -1.39
CA VAL A 61 -16.50 2.46 -0.79
C VAL A 61 -15.38 2.00 -1.71
N PHE A 62 -14.20 1.77 -1.14
CA PHE A 62 -13.05 1.23 -1.86
C PHE A 62 -12.38 0.09 -1.10
N VAL A 63 -11.56 -0.68 -1.81
CA VAL A 63 -10.73 -1.74 -1.23
C VAL A 63 -9.25 -1.50 -1.51
N ASP A 64 -8.41 -1.79 -0.52
CA ASP A 64 -6.96 -1.74 -0.66
C ASP A 64 -6.44 -2.89 -1.54
N VAL A 65 -5.84 -2.56 -2.69
CA VAL A 65 -5.25 -3.54 -3.61
C VAL A 65 -3.77 -3.75 -3.32
N LEU A 66 -3.02 -2.66 -3.18
CA LEU A 66 -1.57 -2.71 -2.95
C LEU A 66 -1.09 -1.56 -2.06
N ASN A 67 -0.32 -1.89 -1.03
CA ASN A 67 0.30 -0.92 -0.14
C ASN A 67 1.70 -0.53 -0.67
N LEU A 68 1.92 0.78 -0.83
CA LEU A 68 3.15 1.39 -1.32
C LEU A 68 4.04 1.91 -0.19
N GLY A 69 3.58 1.91 1.06
CA GLY A 69 4.32 2.42 2.22
C GLY A 69 4.29 3.94 2.29
N LYS A 70 5.35 4.55 2.82
CA LYS A 70 5.44 6.00 3.09
C LYS A 70 5.83 6.85 1.87
N SER A 71 6.12 6.23 0.72
CA SER A 71 6.58 6.93 -0.49
C SER A 71 6.01 6.32 -1.75
N LEU A 72 5.64 7.18 -2.71
CA LEU A 72 5.27 6.76 -4.07
C LEU A 72 6.48 6.25 -4.86
N GLY A 73 7.70 6.65 -4.49
CA GLY A 73 8.94 6.16 -5.09
C GLY A 73 9.18 4.65 -4.88
N ASN A 74 8.46 4.04 -3.94
CA ASN A 74 8.48 2.59 -3.72
C ASN A 74 7.79 1.82 -4.86
N PHE A 75 7.05 2.50 -5.74
CA PHE A 75 6.38 1.87 -6.87
C PHE A 75 7.34 1.64 -8.05
N GLY A 76 8.17 0.59 -7.91
CA GLY A 76 9.06 0.10 -8.97
C GLY A 76 8.54 -1.16 -9.66
N PHE A 77 9.41 -1.79 -10.46
CA PHE A 77 9.10 -2.98 -11.25
C PHE A 77 8.46 -4.12 -10.43
N MET A 78 9.02 -4.43 -9.25
CA MET A 78 8.50 -5.50 -8.39
C MET A 78 7.07 -5.23 -7.89
N LYS A 79 6.77 -3.99 -7.52
CA LYS A 79 5.43 -3.59 -7.08
C LYS A 79 4.44 -3.57 -8.23
N ALA A 80 4.87 -3.19 -9.44
CA ALA A 80 4.04 -3.26 -10.64
C ALA A 80 3.70 -4.71 -11.02
N GLN A 81 4.67 -5.63 -10.94
CA GLN A 81 4.44 -7.06 -11.14
C GLN A 81 3.48 -7.63 -10.09
N GLU A 82 3.66 -7.25 -8.82
CA GLU A 82 2.78 -7.65 -7.74
C GLU A 82 1.36 -7.11 -7.91
N LEU A 83 1.21 -5.85 -8.34
CA LEU A 83 -0.09 -5.25 -8.67
C LEU A 83 -0.81 -6.07 -9.75
N ARG A 84 -0.11 -6.35 -10.86
CA ARG A 84 -0.66 -7.16 -11.96
C ARG A 84 -1.09 -8.53 -11.47
N ARG A 85 -0.26 -9.19 -10.65
CA ARG A 85 -0.58 -10.49 -10.06
C ARG A 85 -1.87 -10.41 -9.24
N ARG A 86 -2.03 -9.40 -8.39
CA ARG A 86 -3.23 -9.24 -7.53
C ARG A 86 -4.50 -8.95 -8.30
N LEU A 87 -4.41 -8.15 -9.35
CA LEU A 87 -5.58 -7.78 -10.17
C LEU A 87 -6.13 -8.99 -10.94
N PHE A 88 -5.25 -9.79 -11.55
CA PHE A 88 -5.67 -10.85 -12.46
C PHE A 88 -5.65 -12.26 -11.86
N ASN A 89 -4.83 -12.49 -10.83
CA ASN A 89 -4.71 -13.75 -10.12
C ASN A 89 -4.81 -13.49 -8.61
N PRO A 90 -5.98 -13.06 -8.10
CA PRO A 90 -6.16 -12.79 -6.68
C PRO A 90 -5.81 -14.03 -5.87
N LEU A 91 -5.03 -13.83 -4.80
CA LEU A 91 -4.67 -14.89 -3.87
C LEU A 91 -5.94 -15.48 -3.24
N SER A 92 -5.92 -16.79 -2.98
CA SER A 92 -6.93 -17.41 -2.13
C SER A 92 -6.92 -16.74 -0.75
N ALA A 93 -8.05 -16.77 -0.03
CA ALA A 93 -8.15 -16.18 1.31
C ALA A 93 -7.07 -16.71 2.29
N GLU A 94 -6.60 -17.94 2.09
CA GLU A 94 -5.51 -18.52 2.87
C GLU A 94 -4.14 -17.94 2.51
N ALA A 95 -3.85 -17.78 1.22
CA ALA A 95 -2.61 -17.17 0.78
C ALA A 95 -2.53 -15.67 1.13
N THR A 96 -3.67 -14.96 1.13
CA THR A 96 -3.74 -13.58 1.62
C THR A 96 -3.41 -13.48 3.10
N ARG A 97 -3.94 -14.38 3.95
CA ARG A 97 -3.60 -14.41 5.38
C ARG A 97 -2.11 -14.61 5.63
N ARG A 98 -1.47 -15.54 4.90
CA ARG A 98 -0.02 -15.76 5.00
C ARG A 98 0.77 -14.53 4.55
N ALA A 99 0.37 -13.89 3.45
CA ALA A 99 1.03 -12.68 2.95
C ALA A 99 0.91 -11.49 3.91
N VAL A 100 -0.24 -11.31 4.57
CA VAL A 100 -0.42 -10.29 5.61
C VAL A 100 0.44 -10.60 6.83
N SER A 101 0.43 -11.85 7.30
CA SER A 101 1.26 -12.27 8.44
C SER A 101 2.76 -12.06 8.19
N ASN A 102 3.23 -12.35 6.97
CA ASN A 102 4.63 -12.12 6.61
C ASN A 102 4.94 -10.62 6.54
N ALA A 103 4.06 -9.81 5.97
CA ALA A 103 4.25 -8.36 5.90
C ALA A 103 4.23 -7.69 7.28
N ASP A 104 3.39 -8.17 8.19
CA ASP A 104 3.36 -7.72 9.59
C ASP A 104 4.64 -8.16 10.32
N SER A 105 5.11 -9.39 10.07
CA SER A 105 6.40 -9.86 10.60
C SER A 105 7.57 -9.00 10.11
N ASP A 106 7.63 -8.71 8.81
CA ASP A 106 8.67 -7.86 8.22
C ASP A 106 8.61 -6.44 8.79
N TYR A 107 7.41 -5.91 9.04
CA TYR A 107 7.23 -4.60 9.67
C TYR A 107 7.77 -4.59 11.11
N HIS A 108 7.46 -5.62 11.90
CA HIS A 108 7.94 -5.72 13.28
C HIS A 108 9.44 -5.98 13.36
N HIS A 109 10.02 -6.75 12.43
CA HIS A 109 11.47 -6.92 12.34
C HIS A 109 12.18 -5.61 12.01
N ASN A 110 11.69 -4.88 10.99
CA ASN A 110 12.29 -3.58 10.66
C ASN A 110 12.19 -2.56 11.81
N LEU A 111 11.10 -2.59 12.60
CA LEU A 111 10.98 -1.75 13.80
C LEU A 111 12.00 -2.13 14.87
N GLN A 112 12.24 -3.43 15.08
CA GLN A 112 13.25 -3.89 16.04
C GLN A 112 14.66 -3.53 15.59
N ASP A 113 14.96 -3.66 14.30
CA ASP A 113 16.27 -3.28 13.76
C ASP A 113 16.50 -1.76 13.90
N GLU A 114 15.49 -0.92 13.62
CA GLU A 114 15.54 0.53 13.86
C GLU A 114 15.76 0.87 15.35
N ASP A 115 15.00 0.23 16.26
CA ASP A 115 15.14 0.45 17.71
C ASP A 115 16.52 0.02 18.22
N ILE A 116 17.09 -1.08 17.70
CA ILE A 116 18.44 -1.55 18.06
C ILE A 116 19.48 -0.55 17.57
N GLU A 117 19.40 -0.11 16.32
CA GLU A 117 20.35 0.85 15.74
C GLU A 117 20.31 2.21 16.47
N GLU A 118 19.13 2.65 16.89
CA GLU A 118 18.96 3.88 17.69
C GLU A 118 19.49 3.71 19.13
N THR A 119 19.31 2.54 19.74
CA THR A 119 19.86 2.23 21.08
C THR A 119 21.38 2.20 21.04
N GLU A 120 21.99 1.54 20.05
CA GLU A 120 23.46 1.52 19.88
C GLU A 120 24.02 2.93 19.64
N ARG A 121 23.28 3.78 18.93
CA ARG A 121 23.69 5.18 18.70
C ARG A 121 23.65 5.99 19.99
N GLN A 122 22.62 5.82 20.83
CA GLN A 122 22.54 6.48 22.13
C GLN A 122 23.66 6.02 23.07
N GLU A 123 24.01 4.73 23.05
CA GLU A 123 25.12 4.20 23.82
C GLU A 123 26.47 4.80 23.40
N ARG A 124 26.74 4.93 22.10
CA ARG A 124 27.95 5.59 21.56
C ARG A 124 28.05 7.07 21.96
N VAL A 125 26.93 7.80 21.91
CA VAL A 125 26.86 9.19 22.38
C VAL A 125 27.09 9.29 23.89
N ALA A 126 26.59 8.33 24.68
CA ALA A 126 26.77 8.31 26.14
C ALA A 126 28.21 8.02 26.57
N ILE A 127 28.99 7.29 25.76
CA ILE A 127 30.43 7.09 25.96
C ILE A 127 31.31 8.16 25.28
N GLY A 128 30.70 9.12 24.58
CA GLY A 128 31.37 10.33 24.09
C GLY A 128 32.01 10.22 22.70
N GLU A 129 31.56 9.29 21.84
CA GLU A 129 31.87 9.27 20.40
C GLU A 129 30.87 10.11 19.57
#